data_AF-B2FDI2-F1
#
_entry.id   AF-B2FDI2-F1
#
_cell.length_a   1.000
_cell.length_b   1.000
_cell.length_c   1.000
_cell.angle_alpha   90.00
_cell.angle_beta   90.00
_cell.angle_gamma   90.00
#
_symmetry.space_group_name_H-M   'P 1'
#
loop_
_entity.id
_entity.type
_entity.pdbx_description
1 polymer ?
#
loop_
_entity_poly.entity_id
_entity_poly.type
_entity_poly.pdbx_seq_one_letter_code
_entity_poly.pdbx_strand_id
1 'polypeptide(L)'
;MISREETDQLLSVAEGSYLIRESQRQPGTYTLALRFGSQTRNFRLYYDGKHFVGEKRFESIHDLVTDGLITLYIETKAAEYIAKMTINPIYEHIGYTTLNREPAYKQHMAVLKETHDEKEATGQDGVS
;
A
#
# COMPACT_ATOMS: atom_id res chain seq x y z
N MET A 1 -35.75 -2.41 18.49
CA MET A 1 -34.61 -2.68 17.58
C MET A 1 -34.33 -1.40 16.82
N ILE A 2 -33.15 -0.81 16.99
CA ILE A 2 -32.80 0.56 16.56
C ILE A 2 -32.87 0.70 15.03
N SER A 3 -33.45 1.80 14.53
CA SER A 3 -33.55 2.09 13.09
C SER A 3 -32.23 2.57 12.47
N ARG A 4 -32.14 2.70 11.14
CA ARG A 4 -30.94 3.28 10.50
C ARG A 4 -30.82 4.78 10.78
N GLU A 5 -31.95 5.47 10.73
CA GLU A 5 -32.11 6.90 10.92
C GLU A 5 -31.80 7.30 12.37
N GLU A 6 -32.29 6.50 13.33
CA GLU A 6 -31.96 6.58 14.75
C GLU A 6 -30.47 6.30 15.01
N THR A 7 -29.89 5.30 14.33
CA THR A 7 -28.45 5.01 14.37
C THR A 7 -27.62 6.18 13.86
N ASP A 8 -28.03 6.80 12.75
CA ASP A 8 -27.31 7.92 12.14
C ASP A 8 -27.34 9.17 13.02
N GLN A 9 -28.42 9.37 13.78
CA GLN A 9 -28.51 10.41 14.81
C GLN A 9 -27.58 10.11 16.00
N LEU A 10 -27.64 8.90 16.57
CA LEU A 10 -26.78 8.49 17.70
C LEU A 10 -25.29 8.57 17.35
N LEU A 11 -24.90 8.20 16.13
CA LEU A 11 -23.52 8.22 15.67
C LEU A 11 -23.06 9.58 15.09
N SER A 12 -23.94 10.59 15.03
CA SER A 12 -23.59 11.92 14.52
C SER A 12 -22.64 12.71 15.43
N VAL A 13 -22.54 12.33 16.71
CA VAL A 13 -21.87 13.09 17.77
C VAL A 13 -20.36 13.22 17.55
N ALA A 14 -19.69 12.18 17.05
CA ALA A 14 -18.25 12.18 16.78
C ALA A 14 -17.86 11.19 15.68
N GLU A 15 -16.84 11.54 14.89
CA GLU A 15 -16.19 10.64 13.93
C GLU A 15 -15.56 9.44 14.68
N GLY A 16 -15.61 8.23 14.10
CA GLY A 16 -15.16 7.00 14.74
C GLY A 16 -16.15 6.39 15.74
N SER A 17 -17.24 7.08 16.09
CA SER A 17 -18.32 6.50 16.93
C SER A 17 -18.90 5.24 16.30
N TYR A 18 -19.22 4.23 17.11
CA TYR A 18 -19.83 3.00 16.63
C TYR A 18 -20.88 2.43 17.59
N LEU A 19 -21.79 1.63 17.05
CA LEU A 19 -22.72 0.80 17.82
C LEU A 19 -23.01 -0.51 17.09
N ILE A 20 -23.43 -1.52 17.85
CA ILE A 20 -23.96 -2.77 17.31
C ILE A 20 -25.48 -2.73 17.45
N ARG A 21 -26.18 -3.09 16.38
CA ARG A 21 -27.64 -3.28 16.40
C ARG A 21 -28.02 -4.54 15.63
N GLU A 22 -29.13 -5.15 16.03
CA GLU A 22 -29.73 -6.24 15.26
C GLU A 22 -30.34 -5.72 13.94
N SER A 23 -30.52 -6.60 12.96
CA SER A 23 -30.95 -6.25 11.60
C SER A 23 -32.46 -6.35 11.42
N GLN A 24 -33.13 -5.22 11.20
CA GLN A 24 -34.58 -5.14 10.90
C GLN A 24 -35.01 -5.95 9.66
N ARG A 25 -34.06 -6.34 8.79
CA ARG A 25 -34.31 -7.18 7.59
C ARG A 25 -34.12 -8.67 7.83
N GLN A 26 -33.40 -9.06 8.89
CA GLN A 26 -33.10 -10.46 9.21
C GLN A 26 -32.83 -10.58 10.72
N PRO A 27 -33.86 -10.89 11.53
CA PRO A 27 -33.70 -11.16 12.96
C PRO A 27 -32.63 -12.23 13.25
N GLY A 28 -32.00 -12.14 14.42
CA GLY A 28 -30.85 -12.97 14.79
C GLY A 28 -29.54 -12.62 14.09
N THR A 29 -29.48 -11.54 13.28
CA THR A 29 -28.24 -11.08 12.64
C THR A 29 -27.89 -9.65 13.04
N TYR A 30 -26.61 -9.38 13.25
CA TYR A 30 -26.12 -8.13 13.80
C TYR A 30 -25.39 -7.28 12.74
N THR A 31 -25.47 -5.97 12.92
CA THR A 31 -24.82 -4.94 12.11
C THR A 31 -23.95 -4.07 13.01
N LEU A 32 -22.67 -3.96 12.68
CA LEU A 32 -21.80 -2.91 13.19
C LEU A 32 -22.06 -1.64 12.36
N ALA A 33 -22.52 -0.58 13.01
CA ALA A 33 -22.63 0.75 12.43
C ALA A 33 -21.46 1.61 12.93
N LEU A 34 -20.75 2.25 12.03
CA LEU A 34 -19.50 2.98 12.28
C LEU A 34 -19.50 4.33 11.56
N ARG A 35 -19.21 5.41 12.28
CA ARG A 35 -19.11 6.77 11.74
C ARG A 35 -17.76 6.99 11.07
N PHE A 36 -17.74 7.19 9.76
CA PHE A 36 -16.54 7.48 8.99
C PHE A 36 -16.85 8.31 7.73
N GLY A 37 -16.08 9.37 7.49
CA GLY A 37 -16.26 10.30 6.38
C GLY A 37 -17.54 11.11 6.47
N SER A 38 -17.98 11.46 7.69
CA SER A 38 -19.30 12.08 7.96
C SER A 38 -20.50 11.22 7.52
N GLN A 39 -20.30 9.91 7.32
CA GLN A 39 -21.32 8.94 6.92
C GLN A 39 -21.32 7.74 7.87
N THR A 40 -22.44 7.02 7.94
CA THR A 40 -22.51 5.78 8.74
C THR A 40 -22.30 4.56 7.86
N ARG A 41 -21.11 3.97 7.93
CA ARG A 41 -20.81 2.69 7.30
C ARG A 41 -21.47 1.56 8.10
N ASN A 42 -22.09 0.61 7.41
CA ASN A 42 -22.90 -0.45 8.01
C ASN A 42 -22.35 -1.80 7.55
N PHE A 43 -21.71 -2.55 8.45
CA PHE A 43 -21.08 -3.83 8.19
C PHE A 43 -21.85 -4.97 8.85
N ARG A 44 -22.04 -6.10 8.16
CA ARG A 44 -22.64 -7.30 8.77
C ARG A 44 -21.62 -7.93 9.73
N LEU A 45 -22.00 -8.03 10.99
CA LEU A 45 -21.16 -8.57 12.05
C LEU A 45 -21.44 -10.06 12.23
N TYR A 46 -20.37 -10.84 12.32
CA TYR A 46 -20.38 -12.27 12.55
C TYR A 46 -19.59 -12.63 13.82
N TYR A 47 -19.84 -13.83 14.34
CA TYR A 47 -19.15 -14.37 15.50
C TYR A 47 -19.03 -15.89 15.38
N ASP A 48 -17.80 -16.42 15.45
CA ASP A 48 -17.49 -17.86 15.45
C ASP A 48 -16.68 -18.30 16.68
N GLY A 49 -16.78 -17.53 17.77
CA GLY A 49 -15.85 -17.52 18.89
C GLY A 49 -14.93 -16.30 18.86
N LYS A 50 -14.75 -15.67 17.68
CA LYS A 50 -14.14 -14.35 17.51
C LYS A 50 -15.05 -13.44 16.68
N HIS A 51 -14.88 -12.13 16.81
CA HIS A 51 -15.65 -11.14 16.05
C HIS A 51 -15.05 -10.91 14.66
N PHE A 52 -15.89 -10.81 13.62
CA PHE A 52 -15.42 -10.46 12.28
C PHE A 52 -16.51 -9.79 11.41
N VAL A 53 -16.05 -8.99 10.44
CA VAL A 53 -16.86 -8.42 9.33
C VAL A 53 -16.35 -8.83 7.94
N GLY A 54 -15.26 -9.59 7.90
CA GLY A 54 -14.53 -10.06 6.72
C GLY A 54 -13.64 -11.24 7.09
N GLU A 55 -12.42 -11.32 6.55
CA GLU A 55 -11.52 -12.46 6.80
C GLU A 55 -10.84 -12.41 8.18
N LYS A 56 -10.40 -11.22 8.61
CA LYS A 56 -9.75 -10.97 9.90
C LYS A 56 -10.71 -11.26 11.07
N ARG A 57 -10.18 -11.90 12.11
CA ARG A 57 -10.89 -12.27 13.35
C ARG A 57 -10.24 -11.60 14.56
N PHE A 58 -11.07 -11.09 15.46
CA PHE A 58 -10.65 -10.27 16.59
C PHE A 58 -11.22 -10.79 17.91
N GLU A 59 -10.44 -10.71 18.99
CA GLU A 59 -10.92 -11.10 20.32
C GLU A 59 -11.99 -10.13 20.84
N SER A 60 -11.91 -8.85 20.49
CA SER A 60 -12.91 -7.84 20.84
C SER A 60 -13.44 -7.06 19.63
N ILE A 61 -14.64 -6.48 19.82
CA ILE A 61 -15.21 -5.49 18.89
C ILE A 61 -14.33 -4.24 18.78
N HIS A 62 -13.60 -3.88 19.84
CA HIS A 62 -12.77 -2.68 19.84
C HIS A 62 -11.55 -2.83 18.91
N ASP A 63 -10.91 -3.99 18.90
CA ASP A 63 -9.80 -4.29 17.98
C ASP A 63 -10.29 -4.29 16.52
N LEU A 64 -11.46 -4.90 16.27
CA LEU A 64 -12.12 -4.93 14.96
C LEU A 64 -12.42 -3.51 14.44
N VAL A 65 -12.99 -2.65 15.29
CA VAL A 65 -13.27 -1.24 14.93
C VAL A 65 -11.97 -0.47 14.73
N THR A 66 -10.94 -0.72 15.53
CA THR A 66 -9.64 -0.05 15.41
C THR A 66 -8.96 -0.38 14.08
N ASP A 67 -8.84 -1.67 13.75
CA ASP A 67 -8.32 -2.14 12.45
C ASP A 67 -9.17 -1.61 11.28
N GLY A 68 -10.50 -1.67 11.40
CA GLY A 68 -11.43 -1.16 10.40
C GLY A 68 -11.30 0.35 10.15
N LEU A 69 -11.13 1.16 11.20
CA LEU A 69 -10.90 2.60 11.07
C LEU A 69 -9.53 2.92 10.46
N ILE A 70 -8.49 2.17 10.82
CA ILE A 70 -7.15 2.30 10.22
C ILE A 70 -7.21 1.98 8.72
N THR A 71 -7.83 0.85 8.34
CA THR A 71 -8.04 0.47 6.93
C THR A 71 -8.84 1.54 6.19
N LEU A 72 -10.01 1.95 6.70
CA LEU A 72 -10.85 2.98 6.07
C LEU A 72 -10.10 4.30 5.87
N TYR A 73 -9.31 4.75 6.86
CA TYR A 73 -8.54 5.98 6.75
C TYR A 73 -7.40 5.87 5.73
N ILE A 74 -6.61 4.79 5.78
CA ILE A 74 -5.48 4.56 4.87
C ILE A 74 -5.97 4.41 3.43
N GLU A 75 -7.00 3.60 3.17
CA GLU A 75 -7.58 3.45 1.82
C GLU A 75 -8.13 4.79 1.32
N THR A 76 -8.91 5.51 2.14
CA THR A 76 -9.51 6.80 1.73
C THR A 76 -8.48 7.89 1.44
N LYS A 77 -7.33 7.89 2.14
CA LYS A 77 -6.30 8.93 1.99
C LYS A 77 -5.16 8.57 1.04
N ALA A 78 -4.88 7.28 0.84
CA ALA A 78 -3.70 6.82 0.14
C ALA A 78 -3.97 5.82 -1.00
N ALA A 79 -5.22 5.57 -1.42
CA ALA A 79 -5.55 4.64 -2.51
C ALA A 79 -4.66 4.76 -3.76
N GLU A 80 -4.41 5.98 -4.25
CA GLU A 80 -3.55 6.20 -5.43
C GLU A 80 -2.08 5.85 -5.15
N TYR A 81 -1.58 6.15 -3.95
CA TYR A 81 -0.23 5.77 -3.54
C TYR A 81 -0.11 4.25 -3.40
N ILE A 82 -1.07 3.60 -2.75
CA ILE A 82 -1.13 2.14 -2.56
C ILE A 82 -1.17 1.42 -3.92
N ALA A 83 -1.98 1.90 -4.86
CA ALA A 83 -2.02 1.39 -6.23
C ALA A 83 -0.69 1.55 -7.00
N LYS A 84 0.18 2.46 -6.56
CA LYS A 84 1.51 2.72 -7.12
C LYS A 84 2.67 2.10 -6.32
N MET A 85 2.44 1.52 -5.13
CA MET A 85 3.48 0.93 -4.28
C MET A 85 4.21 -0.27 -4.93
N THR A 86 3.62 -0.89 -5.95
CA THR A 86 4.22 -2.00 -6.72
C THR A 86 5.03 -1.52 -7.93
N ILE A 87 5.03 -0.23 -8.25
CA ILE A 87 5.84 0.35 -9.33
C ILE A 87 7.26 0.57 -8.80
N ASN A 88 8.27 0.09 -9.55
CA ASN A 88 9.67 0.07 -9.15
C ASN A 88 9.92 -0.66 -7.80
N PRO A 89 9.57 -1.95 -7.68
CA PRO A 89 9.67 -2.69 -6.43
C PRO A 89 11.13 -2.92 -6.04
N ILE A 90 11.51 -2.45 -4.85
CA ILE A 90 12.91 -2.51 -4.36
C ILE A 90 13.42 -3.94 -4.06
N TYR A 91 12.56 -4.96 -4.15
CA TYR A 91 12.86 -6.35 -3.75
C TYR A 91 14.05 -6.97 -4.50
N GLU A 92 14.27 -6.63 -5.77
CA GLU A 92 15.44 -7.10 -6.55
C GLU A 92 16.78 -6.46 -6.12
N HIS A 93 16.73 -5.47 -5.23
CA HIS A 93 17.88 -4.66 -4.82
C HIS A 93 18.17 -4.76 -3.31
N ILE A 94 17.28 -5.39 -2.53
CA ILE A 94 17.42 -5.58 -1.08
C ILE A 94 17.43 -7.07 -0.71
N GLY A 95 18.09 -7.39 0.41
CA GLY A 95 18.11 -8.75 0.97
C GLY A 95 19.35 -9.58 0.59
N TYR A 96 19.48 -10.76 1.23
CA TYR A 96 20.72 -11.53 1.24
C TYR A 96 21.15 -12.08 -0.13
N THR A 97 20.25 -12.19 -1.10
CA THR A 97 20.56 -12.65 -2.46
C THR A 97 21.38 -11.64 -3.25
N THR A 98 21.33 -10.34 -2.94
CA THR A 98 22.15 -9.32 -3.61
C THR A 98 23.56 -9.24 -3.02
N LEU A 99 23.77 -9.66 -1.76
CA LEU A 99 25.09 -9.71 -1.11
C LEU A 99 26.02 -10.77 -1.71
N ASN A 100 25.45 -11.87 -2.20
CA ASN A 100 26.20 -12.95 -2.87
C ASN A 100 26.45 -12.69 -4.37
N ARG A 101 26.04 -11.52 -4.88
CA ARG A 101 26.23 -11.13 -6.28
C ARG A 101 27.55 -10.39 -6.41
N GLU A 102 28.57 -11.04 -6.99
CA GLU A 102 29.89 -10.40 -7.12
C GLU A 102 29.80 -9.05 -7.84
N PRO A 103 30.54 -8.03 -7.38
CA PRO A 103 30.54 -6.72 -8.02
C PRO A 103 31.18 -6.83 -9.40
N ALA A 104 30.41 -6.55 -10.46
CA ALA A 104 30.87 -6.69 -11.85
C ALA A 104 32.09 -5.78 -12.16
N TYR A 105 33.30 -6.35 -12.04
CA TYR A 105 34.54 -5.62 -12.07
C TYR A 105 34.96 -5.19 -13.50
N LYS A 106 34.62 -3.95 -13.84
CA LYS A 106 35.34 -3.07 -14.79
C LYS A 106 35.75 -3.68 -16.15
N GLN A 107 34.80 -4.05 -17.00
CA GLN A 107 35.07 -4.13 -18.45
C GLN A 107 35.18 -2.71 -19.07
N HIS A 108 36.28 -2.00 -18.78
CA HIS A 108 36.55 -0.70 -19.40
C HIS A 108 38.03 -0.31 -19.57
N MET A 109 38.99 -1.22 -19.32
CA MET A 109 40.43 -0.92 -19.48
C MET A 109 41.21 -2.11 -20.05
N ALA A 110 41.13 -2.35 -21.37
CA ALA A 110 41.93 -3.37 -22.05
C ALA A 110 42.18 -3.18 -23.57
N VAL A 111 41.94 -1.99 -24.15
CA VAL A 111 42.34 -1.68 -25.55
C VAL A 111 43.05 -0.33 -25.65
N LEU A 112 44.17 -0.21 -24.94
CA LEU A 112 45.31 0.56 -25.43
C LEU A 112 46.39 -0.47 -25.78
N LYS A 113 46.51 -0.77 -27.08
CA LYS A 113 47.70 -1.39 -27.64
C LYS A 113 48.32 -0.39 -28.60
N GLU A 114 49.47 0.13 -28.21
CA GLU A 114 50.27 1.05 -28.98
C GLU A 114 50.85 0.34 -30.22
N THR A 115 50.99 1.08 -31.32
CA THR A 115 51.85 0.71 -32.44
C THR A 115 52.63 1.94 -32.92
N HIS A 116 53.81 2.12 -32.29
CA HIS A 116 55.01 2.77 -32.89
C HIS A 116 55.38 2.08 -34.23
N ASP A 117 56.12 2.65 -35.20
CA ASP A 117 56.66 4.01 -35.47
C ASP A 117 57.15 4.07 -36.95
N GLU A 118 57.70 5.15 -37.54
CA GLU A 118 57.87 6.55 -37.10
C GLU A 118 57.11 7.53 -38.05
N LYS A 119 57.82 8.12 -39.02
CA LYS A 119 57.50 9.39 -39.69
C LYS A 119 58.24 9.46 -41.04
N GLU A 120 57.71 10.23 -41.98
CA GLU A 120 58.53 11.19 -42.72
C GLU A 120 57.67 12.39 -43.15
N ALA A 121 58.28 13.56 -43.38
CA ALA A 121 57.55 14.83 -43.48
C ALA A 121 58.15 15.84 -44.47
N THR A 122 57.43 16.08 -45.57
CA THR A 122 57.54 17.22 -46.50
C THR A 122 56.13 17.40 -47.15
N GLY A 123 55.62 18.59 -47.45
CA GLY A 123 56.11 19.96 -47.20
C GLY A 123 55.99 20.82 -48.46
N GLN A 124 55.14 21.87 -48.42
CA GLN A 124 55.02 22.95 -49.43
C GLN A 124 54.46 22.52 -50.82
N ASP A 125 53.86 23.35 -51.69
CA ASP A 125 53.28 24.71 -51.60
C ASP A 125 52.30 24.94 -52.80
N GLY A 126 51.49 26.03 -52.78
CA GLY A 126 50.71 26.53 -53.94
C GLY A 126 49.28 25.97 -54.07
N VAL A 127 48.16 26.72 -54.08
CA VAL A 127 47.76 28.01 -54.71
C VAL A 127 47.34 27.92 -56.19
N SER A 128 46.04 27.64 -56.42
CA SER A 128 45.10 28.42 -57.26
C SER A 128 43.70 27.83 -57.18
#